data_AF-A0A6N6VTA7-F1
#
_entry.id   AF-A0A6N6VTA7-F1
#
_cell.length_a   1.000
_cell.length_b   1.000
_cell.length_c   1.000
_cell.angle_alpha   90.00
_cell.angle_beta   90.00
_cell.angle_gamma   90.00
#
_symmetry.space_group_name_H-M   'P 1'
#
loop_
_entity.id
_entity.type
_entity.pdbx_description
1 polymer ?
#
loop_
_entity_poly.entity_id
_entity_poly.type
_entity_poly.pdbx_seq_one_letter_code
_entity_poly.pdbx_strand_id
1 'polypeptide(L)'
;MISNFIFHFVFAVFTIWACVAWFIQNNRSSSIRNALVPLLSLNKIEFPKHRSIFIRGVKSLEEELSIKIQTKVKINCKIKENSIYNPNIFRAFCLFFNNNIIDNEKNILFENNYLTLSELVINIKKRTKVKNLNFILNQTIEKNYYWLAEIDNV
;
A
#
# COMPACT_ATOMS: atom_id res chain seq x y z
N MET A 1 -5.55 -16.99 47.77
CA MET A 1 -4.83 -17.83 46.77
C MET A 1 -5.48 -17.80 45.39
N ILE A 2 -6.77 -18.13 45.25
CA ILE A 2 -7.45 -18.23 43.95
C ILE A 2 -7.44 -16.91 43.16
N SER A 3 -7.72 -15.77 43.80
CA SER A 3 -7.69 -14.45 43.13
C SER A 3 -6.30 -14.09 42.55
N ASN A 4 -5.23 -14.40 43.28
CA ASN A 4 -3.86 -14.15 42.81
C ASN A 4 -3.48 -15.06 41.63
N PHE A 5 -3.95 -16.30 41.66
CA PHE A 5 -3.82 -17.23 40.53
C PHE A 5 -4.58 -16.75 39.29
N ILE A 6 -5.82 -16.29 39.45
CA ILE A 6 -6.62 -15.72 38.36
C ILE A 6 -5.92 -14.49 37.77
N PHE A 7 -5.41 -13.60 38.62
CA PHE A 7 -4.69 -12.40 38.17
C PHE A 7 -3.44 -12.75 37.34
N HIS A 8 -2.59 -13.68 37.80
CA HIS A 8 -1.39 -14.11 37.07
C HIS A 8 -1.74 -14.85 35.77
N PHE A 9 -2.82 -15.66 35.78
CA PHE A 9 -3.29 -16.35 34.58
C PHE A 9 -3.77 -15.36 33.51
N VAL A 10 -4.60 -14.40 33.90
CA VAL A 10 -5.09 -13.34 32.99
C VAL A 10 -3.92 -12.52 32.44
N PHE A 11 -2.96 -12.14 33.30
CA PHE A 11 -1.77 -11.40 32.87
C PHE A 11 -0.90 -12.20 31.88
N ALA A 12 -0.70 -13.50 32.13
CA ALA A 12 0.03 -14.38 31.22
C ALA A 12 -0.64 -14.47 29.85
N VAL A 13 -1.96 -14.60 29.80
CA VAL A 13 -2.72 -14.60 28.53
C VAL A 13 -2.49 -13.29 27.77
N PHE A 14 -2.64 -12.13 28.42
CA PHE A 14 -2.39 -10.84 27.76
C PHE A 14 -0.95 -10.68 27.30
N THR A 15 0.02 -11.18 28.06
CA THR A 15 1.45 -11.11 27.70
C THR A 15 1.75 -11.97 26.49
N ILE A 16 1.19 -13.19 26.42
CA ILE A 16 1.31 -14.06 25.25
C ILE A 16 0.71 -13.39 24.02
N TRP A 17 -0.50 -12.83 24.14
CA TRP A 17 -1.15 -12.11 23.04
C TRP A 17 -0.34 -10.88 22.60
N ALA A 18 0.23 -10.13 23.53
CA ALA A 18 1.10 -9.00 23.22
C ALA A 18 2.37 -9.45 22.48
N CYS A 19 3.01 -10.55 22.91
CA CYS A 19 4.17 -11.14 22.23
C CYS A 19 3.82 -11.62 20.81
N VAL A 20 2.68 -12.28 20.63
CA VAL A 20 2.21 -12.72 19.31
C VAL A 20 1.95 -11.52 18.40
N ALA A 21 1.27 -10.49 18.90
CA ALA A 21 1.03 -9.26 18.15
C ALA A 21 2.33 -8.54 17.75
N TRP A 22 3.28 -8.44 18.69
CA TRP A 22 4.60 -7.85 18.43
C TRP A 22 5.38 -8.64 17.38
N PHE A 23 5.38 -9.97 17.47
CA PHE A 23 6.05 -10.85 16.51
C PHE A 23 5.46 -10.70 15.10
N ILE A 24 4.13 -10.67 14.98
CA ILE A 24 3.43 -10.44 13.71
C ILE A 24 3.83 -9.08 13.13
N GLN A 25 3.81 -8.03 13.95
CA GLN A 25 4.14 -6.67 13.52
C GLN A 25 5.60 -6.57 13.03
N ASN A 26 6.54 -7.20 13.73
CA ASN A 26 7.96 -7.13 13.39
C ASN A 26 8.29 -7.91 12.10
N ASN A 27 7.73 -9.12 11.95
CA ASN A 27 7.87 -9.89 10.72
C ASN A 27 7.29 -9.18 9.51
N ARG A 28 6.18 -8.47 9.71
CA ARG A 28 5.56 -7.67 8.65
C ARG A 28 6.44 -6.50 8.23
N SER A 29 7.02 -5.74 9.17
CA SER A 29 7.98 -4.69 8.87
C SER A 29 9.18 -5.22 8.06
N SER A 30 9.71 -6.39 8.44
CA SER A 30 10.76 -7.09 7.70
C SER A 30 10.32 -7.50 6.28
N SER A 31 9.10 -8.02 6.13
CA SER A 31 8.53 -8.40 4.83
C SER A 31 8.39 -7.20 3.89
N ILE A 32 7.84 -6.08 4.38
CA ILE A 32 7.73 -4.82 3.62
C ILE A 32 9.12 -4.34 3.20
N ARG A 33 10.09 -4.33 4.13
CA ARG A 33 11.46 -3.92 3.83
C ARG A 33 12.08 -4.81 2.75
N ASN A 34 11.84 -6.11 2.78
CA ASN A 34 12.42 -7.05 1.83
C ASN A 34 11.70 -7.11 0.48
N ALA A 35 10.43 -6.67 0.40
CA ALA A 35 9.63 -6.70 -0.84
C ALA A 35 9.56 -5.33 -1.52
N LEU A 36 9.34 -4.27 -0.76
CA LEU A 36 9.04 -2.93 -1.25
C LEU A 36 10.33 -2.12 -1.51
N VAL A 37 11.31 -2.16 -0.60
CA VAL A 37 12.55 -1.37 -0.73
C VAL A 37 13.34 -1.77 -1.99
N PRO A 38 13.55 -3.06 -2.31
CA PRO A 38 14.25 -3.42 -3.53
C PRO A 38 13.55 -2.92 -4.79
N LEU A 39 12.22 -2.86 -4.82
CA LEU A 39 11.45 -2.32 -5.95
C LEU A 39 11.68 -0.81 -6.12
N LEU A 40 11.66 -0.06 -5.02
CA LEU A 40 11.82 1.39 -5.00
C LEU A 40 13.25 1.86 -5.26
N SER A 41 14.24 1.02 -4.95
CA SER A 41 15.66 1.32 -5.18
C SER A 41 16.16 0.99 -6.58
N LEU A 42 15.30 0.44 -7.46
CA LEU A 42 15.68 0.23 -8.86
C LEU A 42 15.78 1.58 -9.59
N ASN A 43 16.71 1.71 -10.54
CA ASN A 43 16.74 2.88 -11.44
C ASN A 43 15.71 2.76 -12.57
N LYS A 44 15.38 1.53 -12.95
CA LYS A 44 14.40 1.19 -13.99
C LYS A 44 13.81 -0.19 -13.71
N ILE A 45 12.52 -0.35 -13.99
CA ILE A 45 11.80 -1.61 -13.87
C ILE A 45 11.66 -2.18 -15.28
N GLU A 46 12.50 -3.16 -15.60
CA GLU A 46 12.48 -3.89 -16.87
C GLU A 46 11.77 -5.24 -16.75
N PHE A 47 10.90 -5.55 -17.70
CA PHE A 47 10.27 -6.86 -17.82
C PHE A 47 10.89 -7.68 -18.96
N PRO A 48 11.16 -8.98 -18.77
CA PRO A 48 10.73 -9.83 -17.63
C PRO A 48 11.69 -9.82 -16.41
N LYS A 49 12.87 -9.21 -16.53
CA LYS A 49 13.97 -9.28 -15.53
C LYS A 49 13.54 -9.01 -14.08
N HIS A 50 12.70 -8.00 -13.85
CA HIS A 50 12.28 -7.59 -12.50
C HIS A 50 10.87 -8.06 -12.11
N ARG A 51 10.23 -8.92 -12.90
CA ARG A 51 8.83 -9.32 -12.71
C ARG A 51 8.52 -9.84 -11.31
N SER A 52 9.38 -10.71 -10.77
CA SER A 52 9.17 -11.32 -9.46
C SER A 52 9.27 -10.31 -8.30
N ILE A 53 10.20 -9.36 -8.40
CA ILE A 53 10.38 -8.30 -7.40
C ILE A 53 9.21 -7.31 -7.50
N PHE A 54 8.81 -6.96 -8.72
CA PHE A 54 7.67 -6.09 -8.99
C PHE A 54 6.36 -6.63 -8.41
N ILE A 55 6.01 -7.89 -8.72
CA ILE A 55 4.76 -8.50 -8.21
C ILE A 55 4.76 -8.55 -6.67
N ARG A 56 5.89 -8.91 -6.06
CA ARG A 56 6.02 -8.92 -4.60
C ARG A 56 5.85 -7.53 -4.00
N GLY A 57 6.54 -6.52 -4.53
CA GLY A 57 6.45 -5.15 -4.05
C GLY A 57 5.05 -4.57 -4.19
N VAL A 58 4.38 -4.80 -5.34
CA VAL A 58 2.99 -4.37 -5.56
C VAL A 58 2.03 -5.02 -4.56
N LYS A 59 2.16 -6.34 -4.33
CA LYS A 59 1.30 -7.05 -3.37
C LYS A 59 1.50 -6.55 -1.94
N SER A 60 2.74 -6.33 -1.51
CA SER A 60 3.02 -5.73 -0.20
C SER A 60 2.46 -4.30 -0.09
N LEU A 61 2.48 -3.55 -1.20
CA LEU A 61 1.91 -2.20 -1.24
C LEU A 61 0.37 -2.22 -1.11
N GLU A 62 -0.31 -3.14 -1.78
CA GLU A 62 -1.76 -3.34 -1.65
C GLU A 62 -2.17 -3.64 -0.21
N GLU A 63 -1.43 -4.52 0.47
CA GLU A 63 -1.67 -4.90 1.86
C GLU A 63 -1.52 -3.70 2.81
N GLU A 64 -0.45 -2.92 2.66
CA GLU A 64 -0.21 -1.73 3.48
C GLU A 64 -1.26 -0.63 3.26
N LEU A 65 -1.59 -0.34 2.00
CA LEU A 65 -2.62 0.64 1.68
C LEU A 65 -3.99 0.18 2.20
N SER A 66 -4.31 -1.11 2.08
CA SER A 66 -5.59 -1.63 2.56
C SER A 66 -5.77 -1.40 4.06
N ILE A 67 -4.69 -1.52 4.82
CA ILE A 67 -4.72 -1.38 6.27
C ILE A 67 -4.77 0.08 6.69
N LYS A 68 -4.04 0.97 5.99
CA LYS A 68 -4.04 2.40 6.28
C LYS A 68 -5.36 3.09 5.86
N ILE A 69 -5.97 2.64 4.76
CA ILE A 69 -7.23 3.16 4.23
C ILE A 69 -8.45 2.48 4.86
N GLN A 70 -8.28 1.26 5.41
CA GLN A 70 -9.36 0.40 5.93
C GLN A 70 -10.36 -0.01 4.82
N THR A 71 -9.86 -0.23 3.62
CA THR A 71 -10.63 -0.63 2.43
C THR A 71 -9.78 -1.60 1.64
N LYS A 72 -10.36 -2.58 0.96
CA LYS A 72 -9.56 -3.51 0.15
C LYS A 72 -8.96 -2.76 -1.04
N VAL A 73 -7.63 -2.75 -1.17
CA VAL A 73 -6.94 -2.08 -2.26
C VAL A 73 -6.42 -3.11 -3.27
N LYS A 74 -6.59 -2.80 -4.56
CA LYS A 74 -5.96 -3.52 -5.68
C LYS A 74 -5.17 -2.53 -6.53
N ILE A 75 -4.01 -2.94 -7.01
CA ILE A 75 -3.14 -2.18 -7.89
C ILE A 75 -2.97 -2.98 -9.18
N ASN A 76 -3.61 -2.51 -10.23
CA ASN A 76 -3.52 -3.10 -11.56
C ASN A 76 -2.51 -2.36 -12.42
N CYS A 77 -1.35 -2.99 -12.58
CA CYS A 77 -0.35 -2.57 -13.55
C CYS A 77 -0.46 -3.46 -14.79
N LYS A 78 -0.91 -2.91 -15.92
CA LYS A 78 -0.83 -3.61 -17.22
C LYS A 78 0.63 -3.72 -17.65
N ILE A 79 1.31 -4.77 -17.19
CA ILE A 79 2.70 -5.08 -17.54
C ILE A 79 2.72 -5.46 -19.03
N LYS A 80 3.28 -4.61 -19.88
CA LYS A 80 3.60 -4.99 -21.27
C LYS A 80 4.97 -5.68 -21.28
N GLU A 81 5.13 -6.75 -22.06
CA GLU A 81 6.44 -7.37 -22.23
C GLU A 81 7.42 -6.37 -22.89
N ASN A 82 8.70 -6.43 -22.51
CA ASN A 82 9.78 -5.53 -22.97
C ASN A 82 9.57 -4.04 -22.66
N SER A 83 8.68 -3.70 -21.74
CA SER A 83 8.50 -2.33 -21.28
C SER A 83 9.47 -1.96 -20.14
N ILE A 84 9.87 -0.69 -20.14
CA ILE A 84 10.72 -0.10 -19.10
C ILE A 84 9.88 0.96 -18.38
N TYR A 85 9.66 0.76 -17.09
CA TYR A 85 8.97 1.74 -16.25
C TYR A 85 9.96 2.45 -15.35
N ASN A 86 9.73 3.75 -15.13
CA ASN A 86 10.43 4.50 -14.11
C ASN A 86 9.80 4.17 -12.73
N PRO A 87 10.57 3.73 -11.73
CA PRO A 87 10.05 3.49 -10.37
C PRO A 87 9.33 4.68 -9.73
N ASN A 88 9.55 5.90 -10.23
CA ASN A 88 8.80 7.10 -9.84
C ASN A 88 7.28 6.95 -9.97
N ILE A 89 6.76 5.98 -10.74
CA ILE A 89 5.32 5.66 -10.76
C ILE A 89 4.77 5.33 -9.36
N PHE A 90 5.58 4.80 -8.45
CA PHE A 90 5.14 4.46 -7.09
C PHE A 90 5.34 5.58 -6.07
N ARG A 91 5.89 6.73 -6.49
CA ARG A 91 6.29 7.82 -5.60
C ARG A 91 5.16 8.33 -4.72
N ALA A 92 3.96 8.53 -5.26
CA ALA A 92 2.81 9.00 -4.47
C ALA A 92 2.47 8.07 -3.31
N PHE A 93 2.57 6.75 -3.51
CA PHE A 93 2.35 5.82 -2.42
C PHE A 93 3.44 5.91 -1.35
N CYS A 94 4.71 6.08 -1.75
CA CYS A 94 5.81 6.27 -0.82
C CYS A 94 5.65 7.55 0.02
N LEU A 95 5.26 8.66 -0.62
CA LEU A 95 5.00 9.92 0.05
C LEU A 95 3.89 9.78 1.09
N PHE A 96 2.82 9.06 0.76
CA PHE A 96 1.72 8.81 1.69
C PHE A 96 2.12 8.01 2.94
N PHE A 97 3.12 7.14 2.87
CA PHE A 97 3.64 6.44 4.05
C PHE A 97 4.60 7.29 4.89
N ASN A 98 5.16 8.37 4.32
CA ASN A 98 6.07 9.23 5.03
C ASN A 98 5.34 10.42 5.66
N ASN A 99 5.09 10.34 6.96
CA ASN A 99 4.40 11.40 7.71
C ASN A 99 5.16 12.75 7.71
N ASN A 100 6.43 12.78 7.30
CA ASN A 100 7.28 13.98 7.31
C ASN A 100 7.36 14.70 5.96
N ILE A 101 6.80 14.12 4.87
CA ILE A 101 6.85 14.73 3.54
C ILE A 101 5.45 15.18 3.15
N ILE A 102 5.34 16.43 2.69
CA ILE A 102 4.09 16.97 2.18
C ILE A 102 3.78 16.30 0.83
N ASP A 103 2.68 15.56 0.80
CA ASP A 103 2.12 14.93 -0.39
C ASP A 103 1.49 16.00 -1.30
N ASN A 104 2.30 16.60 -2.17
CA ASN A 104 1.89 17.65 -3.12
C ASN A 104 1.65 17.12 -4.54
N GLU A 105 1.96 15.85 -4.82
CA GLU A 105 1.89 15.31 -6.17
C GLU A 105 0.47 14.86 -6.52
N LYS A 106 -0.23 15.66 -7.34
CA LYS A 106 -1.56 15.32 -7.86
C LYS A 106 -1.48 14.38 -9.06
N ASN A 107 -1.14 13.12 -8.79
CA ASN A 107 -0.96 12.09 -9.82
C ASN A 107 -2.04 10.99 -9.77
N ILE A 108 -3.11 11.18 -8.99
CA ILE A 108 -4.23 10.24 -8.92
C ILE A 108 -5.47 10.89 -9.53
N LEU A 109 -5.98 10.30 -10.61
CA LEU A 109 -7.24 10.71 -11.21
C LEU A 109 -8.40 9.96 -10.55
N PHE A 110 -9.31 10.68 -9.92
CA PHE A 110 -10.51 10.14 -9.30
C PHE A 110 -11.70 11.04 -9.67
N GLU A 111 -12.75 10.46 -10.27
CA GLU A 111 -13.95 11.20 -10.70
C GLU A 111 -13.63 12.48 -11.50
N ASN A 112 -12.74 12.34 -12.49
CA ASN A 112 -12.25 13.42 -13.36
C ASN A 112 -11.43 14.53 -12.66
N ASN A 113 -11.04 14.35 -11.41
CA ASN A 113 -10.19 15.28 -10.67
C ASN A 113 -8.84 14.66 -10.34
N TYR A 114 -7.77 15.42 -10.57
CA TYR A 114 -6.43 15.03 -10.10
C TYR A 114 -6.28 15.40 -8.63
N LEU A 115 -6.01 14.37 -7.82
CA LEU A 115 -5.88 14.43 -6.37
C LEU A 115 -4.51 13.89 -5.95
N THR A 116 -4.09 14.30 -4.76
CA THR A 116 -3.01 13.62 -4.02
C THR A 116 -3.56 12.34 -3.38
N LEU A 117 -2.68 11.43 -2.96
CA LEU A 117 -3.14 10.18 -2.31
C LEU A 117 -3.80 10.48 -0.97
N SER A 118 -3.32 11.50 -0.27
CA SER A 118 -3.93 11.98 0.97
C SER A 118 -5.34 12.54 0.75
N GLU A 119 -5.54 13.37 -0.29
CA GLU A 119 -6.86 13.90 -0.68
C GLU A 119 -7.83 12.77 -1.06
N LEU A 120 -7.37 11.78 -1.82
CA LEU A 120 -8.15 10.61 -2.19
C LEU A 120 -8.62 9.84 -0.95
N VAL A 121 -7.74 9.59 0.02
CA VAL A 121 -8.08 8.84 1.24
C VAL A 121 -9.12 9.59 2.07
N ILE A 122 -9.03 10.92 2.16
CA ILE A 122 -10.06 11.74 2.82
C ILE A 122 -11.41 11.58 2.10
N ASN A 123 -11.41 11.62 0.77
CA ASN A 123 -12.63 11.46 -0.03
C ASN A 123 -13.26 10.07 0.14
N ILE A 124 -12.43 9.02 0.20
CA ILE A 124 -12.90 7.65 0.42
C ILE A 124 -13.47 7.48 1.82
N LYS A 125 -12.78 8.01 2.85
CA LYS A 125 -13.27 7.93 4.24
C LYS A 125 -14.57 8.69 4.48
N LYS A 126 -14.84 9.74 3.69
CA LYS A 126 -16.13 10.45 3.72
C LYS A 126 -17.28 9.65 3.10
N ARG A 127 -16.99 8.66 2.25
CA ARG A 127 -18.01 7.81 1.62
C ARG A 127 -18.40 6.69 2.55
N THR A 128 -19.70 6.44 2.67
CA THR A 128 -20.23 5.27 3.35
C THR A 128 -20.16 4.07 2.42
N LYS A 129 -19.55 2.96 2.89
CA LYS A 129 -19.53 1.62 2.24
C LYS A 129 -18.63 1.45 1.00
N VAL A 130 -17.45 2.06 0.95
CA VAL A 130 -16.44 1.66 -0.06
C VAL A 130 -15.87 0.29 0.31
N LYS A 131 -16.09 -0.73 -0.52
CA LYS A 131 -15.57 -2.08 -0.29
C LYS A 131 -14.18 -2.27 -0.90
N ASN A 132 -14.03 -1.89 -2.17
CA ASN A 132 -12.79 -2.06 -2.91
C ASN A 132 -12.37 -0.73 -3.59
N LEU A 133 -11.07 -0.45 -3.56
CA LEU A 133 -10.42 0.63 -4.28
C LEU A 133 -9.42 0.03 -5.26
N ASN A 134 -9.55 0.35 -6.54
CA ASN A 134 -8.68 -0.14 -7.58
C ASN A 134 -7.84 1.00 -8.15
N PHE A 135 -6.52 0.81 -8.20
CA PHE A 135 -5.58 1.73 -8.84
C PHE A 135 -5.12 1.14 -10.16
N ILE A 136 -5.38 1.83 -11.26
CA ILE A 136 -4.97 1.41 -12.60
C ILE A 136 -3.89 2.37 -13.08
N LEU A 137 -2.70 1.86 -13.39
CA LEU A 137 -1.64 2.68 -13.98
C LEU A 137 -2.01 3.04 -15.42
N ASN A 138 -2.05 4.33 -15.72
CA ASN A 138 -2.30 4.84 -17.07
C ASN A 138 -1.21 5.83 -17.48
N GLN A 139 -1.11 6.12 -18.78
CA GLN A 139 -0.16 7.09 -19.32
C GLN A 139 -0.91 8.20 -20.06
N THR A 140 -0.42 9.43 -19.95
CA THR A 140 -0.82 10.50 -20.86
C THR A 140 -0.01 10.44 -22.16
N ILE A 141 -0.46 11.18 -23.18
CA ILE A 141 0.21 11.31 -24.48
C ILE A 141 1.65 11.84 -24.32
N GLU A 142 1.90 12.64 -23.28
CA GLU A 142 3.21 13.21 -22.94
C GLU A 142 4.13 12.26 -22.14
N LYS A 143 3.81 10.97 -22.05
CA LYS A 143 4.57 9.96 -21.28
C LYS A 143 4.60 10.21 -19.77
N ASN A 144 3.70 11.04 -19.23
CA ASN A 144 3.52 11.17 -17.80
C ASN A 144 2.57 10.06 -17.31
N TYR A 145 3.03 9.31 -16.31
CA TYR A 145 2.23 8.25 -15.69
C TYR A 145 1.33 8.84 -14.61
N TYR A 146 0.10 8.35 -14.53
CA TYR A 146 -0.85 8.69 -13.47
C TYR A 146 -1.62 7.44 -13.05
N TRP A 147 -2.18 7.46 -11.84
CA TRP A 147 -3.01 6.40 -11.32
C TRP A 147 -4.48 6.77 -11.46
N LEU A 148 -5.25 5.97 -12.19
CA LEU A 148 -6.70 6.06 -12.16
C LEU A 148 -7.21 5.31 -10.92
N ALA A 149 -7.92 5.99 -10.04
CA ALA A 149 -8.57 5.38 -8.88
C ALA A 149 -10.05 5.14 -9.19
N GLU A 150 -10.49 3.90 -9.05
CA GLU A 150 -11.88 3.48 -9.24
C GLU A 150 -12.40 2.79 -7.98
N ILE A 151 -13.65 3.08 -7.62
CA ILE A 151 -14.34 2.34 -6.56
C ILE A 151 -15.08 1.18 -7.20
N ASP A 152 -14.75 -0.03 -6.78
CA ASP A 152 -15.44 -1.24 -7.20
C ASP A 152 -16.35 -1.71 -6.05
N ASN A 153 -17.65 -1.70 -6.28
CA ASN A 153 -18.67 -2.04 -5.28
C ASN A 153 -19.04 -3.53 -5.27
N VAL A 154 -18.42 -4.33 -6.15
CA VAL A 154 -18.64 -5.78 -6.25
C VAL A 154 -18.07 -6.50 -5.03
#